data_AF-A0A6V7XJG5-F1
#
_entry.id   AF-A0A6V7XJG5-F1
#
_cell.length_a   1.000
_cell.length_b   1.000
_cell.length_c   1.000
_cell.angle_alpha   90.00
_cell.angle_beta   90.00
_cell.angle_gamma   90.00
#
_symmetry.space_group_name_H-M   'P 1'
#
loop_
_entity.id
_entity.type
_entity.pdbx_description
1 polymer ?
#
loop_
_entity_poly.entity_id
_entity_poly.type
_entity_poly.pdbx_seq_one_letter_code
_entity_poly.pdbx_strand_id
1 'polypeptide(L)'
;MKIQLKLIFIYFVLTLINCQNIREHAAELRAVKGQFFVHMLHSAYFFPQTVDVKWSASTRGRPTLPQWMHLIPSRHRSIAFLIGTPVSPHSHFPLHIIATRMDSFQSSEQSFSVVTNDDRKLIFNILNG
;
A
#
# COMPACT_ATOMS: atom_id res chain seq x y z
N MET A 1 -31.14 11.41 -36.91
CA MET A 1 -30.26 11.94 -35.83
C MET A 1 -30.49 11.35 -34.43
N LYS A 2 -31.50 10.51 -34.16
CA LYS A 2 -31.76 9.95 -32.81
C LYS A 2 -30.90 8.72 -32.43
N ILE A 3 -30.40 7.97 -33.41
CA ILE A 3 -29.64 6.73 -33.22
C ILE A 3 -28.19 7.02 -32.80
N GLN A 4 -27.57 8.06 -33.36
CA GLN A 4 -26.20 8.46 -33.04
C GLN A 4 -26.05 8.90 -31.58
N LEU A 5 -27.06 9.59 -31.02
CA LEU A 5 -27.05 10.01 -29.63
C LEU A 5 -27.11 8.82 -28.65
N LYS A 6 -27.84 7.75 -29.02
CA LYS A 6 -27.90 6.52 -28.21
C LYS A 6 -26.56 5.78 -28.19
N LEU A 7 -25.86 5.72 -29.33
CA LEU A 7 -24.53 5.11 -29.43
C LEU A 7 -23.49 5.85 -28.59
N ILE A 8 -23.50 7.19 -28.61
CA ILE A 8 -22.62 8.02 -27.77
C ILE A 8 -22.92 7.80 -26.28
N PHE A 9 -24.21 7.75 -25.91
CA PHE A 9 -24.62 7.51 -24.53
C PHE A 9 -24.18 6.12 -24.04
N ILE A 10 -24.32 5.09 -24.88
CA ILE A 10 -23.83 3.73 -24.56
C ILE A 10 -22.31 3.73 -24.39
N TYR A 11 -21.57 4.42 -25.26
CA TYR A 11 -20.11 4.52 -25.16
C TYR A 11 -19.68 5.25 -23.87
N PHE A 12 -20.40 6.30 -23.48
CA PHE A 12 -20.19 7.05 -22.24
C PHE A 12 -20.48 6.19 -20.99
N VAL A 13 -21.57 5.41 -21.02
CA VAL A 13 -21.90 4.46 -19.94
C VAL A 13 -20.85 3.35 -19.84
N LEU A 14 -20.37 2.81 -20.97
CA LEU A 14 -19.32 1.79 -21.01
C LEU A 14 -17.97 2.32 -20.48
N THR A 15 -17.63 3.58 -20.77
CA THR A 15 -16.42 4.22 -20.22
C THR A 15 -16.56 4.50 -18.71
N LEU A 16 -17.74 4.90 -18.23
CA LEU A 16 -18.00 5.05 -16.79
C LEU A 16 -17.90 3.73 -16.03
N ILE A 17 -18.43 2.64 -16.57
CA ILE A 17 -18.36 1.30 -15.96
C ILE A 17 -16.92 0.78 -15.92
N ASN A 18 -16.13 0.99 -16.98
CA ASN A 18 -14.70 0.62 -16.97
C ASN A 18 -13.89 1.45 -15.97
N CYS A 19 -14.26 2.72 -15.73
CA CYS A 19 -13.57 3.58 -14.77
C CYS A 19 -13.74 3.10 -13.32
N GLN A 20 -14.90 2.52 -12.97
CA GLN A 20 -15.15 1.97 -11.62
C GLN A 20 -14.43 0.64 -11.34
N ASN A 21 -13.89 -0.04 -12.37
CA ASN A 21 -13.20 -1.32 -12.24
C ASN A 21 -11.67 -1.20 -12.12
N ILE A 22 -11.13 0.01 -11.92
CA ILE A 22 -9.75 0.18 -11.46
C ILE A 22 -9.72 -0.19 -9.97
N ARG A 23 -9.85 -1.50 -9.75
CA ARG A 23 -9.68 -2.16 -8.47
C ARG A 23 -8.27 -1.81 -7.99
N GLU A 24 -8.18 -1.09 -6.89
CA GLU A 24 -6.94 -0.81 -6.17
C GLU A 24 -6.19 -2.13 -5.94
N HIS A 25 -5.26 -2.46 -6.83
CA HIS A 25 -4.30 -3.52 -6.59
C HIS A 25 -3.34 -2.97 -5.54
N ALA A 26 -3.69 -3.19 -4.26
CA ALA A 26 -2.80 -2.91 -3.16
C ALA A 26 -1.47 -3.64 -3.41
N ALA A 27 -0.36 -2.90 -3.42
CA ALA A 27 0.94 -3.50 -3.63
C ALA A 27 1.21 -4.50 -2.49
N GLU A 28 1.59 -5.73 -2.86
CA GLU A 28 1.91 -6.80 -1.91
C GLU A 28 3.38 -6.68 -1.49
N LEU A 29 3.60 -6.59 -0.19
CA LEU A 29 4.91 -6.56 0.45
C LEU A 29 5.11 -7.88 1.21
N ARG A 30 6.30 -8.47 1.09
CA ARG A 30 6.63 -9.75 1.72
C ARG A 30 7.50 -9.53 2.94
N ALA A 31 7.14 -10.16 4.03
CA ALA A 31 7.89 -10.18 5.27
C ALA A 31 8.06 -11.63 5.75
N VAL A 32 9.14 -11.90 6.47
CA VAL A 32 9.43 -13.23 7.00
C VAL A 32 9.35 -13.19 8.52
N LYS A 33 8.71 -14.19 9.11
CA LYS A 33 8.64 -14.32 10.58
C LYS A 33 10.06 -14.32 11.16
N GLY A 34 10.30 -13.43 12.13
CA GLY A 34 11.57 -13.33 12.84
C GLY A 34 12.69 -12.60 12.09
N GLN A 35 12.46 -12.18 10.84
CA GLN A 35 13.42 -11.34 10.11
C GLN A 35 13.02 -9.87 10.18
N PHE A 36 14.03 -9.01 10.20
CA PHE A 36 13.81 -7.56 10.18
C PHE A 36 13.25 -7.14 8.82
N PHE A 37 12.05 -6.56 8.83
CA PHE A 37 11.35 -6.02 7.67
C PHE A 37 11.58 -4.51 7.58
N VAL A 38 11.88 -4.03 6.38
CA VAL A 38 11.98 -2.60 6.07
C VAL A 38 11.39 -2.32 4.68
N HIS A 39 10.54 -1.31 4.59
CA HIS A 39 10.01 -0.81 3.33
C HIS A 39 10.02 0.72 3.33
N MET A 40 10.58 1.30 2.27
CA MET A 40 10.64 2.76 2.10
C MET A 40 9.37 3.26 1.41
N LEU A 41 8.77 4.28 1.99
CA LEU A 41 7.70 5.08 1.41
C LEU A 41 8.29 6.39 0.88
N HIS A 42 7.85 6.81 -0.30
CA HIS A 42 8.28 8.06 -0.92
C HIS A 42 7.07 8.87 -1.41
N SER A 43 7.06 10.18 -1.19
CA SER A 43 5.92 11.05 -1.50
C SER A 43 5.57 11.08 -3.00
N ALA A 44 6.54 10.84 -3.87
CA ALA A 44 6.35 10.79 -5.33
C ALA A 44 5.45 9.62 -5.77
N TYR A 45 5.21 8.61 -4.93
CA TYR A 45 4.20 7.58 -5.21
C TYR A 45 2.78 8.09 -4.95
N PHE A 46 2.62 9.16 -4.17
CA PHE A 46 1.33 9.73 -3.75
C PHE A 46 0.97 11.02 -4.48
N PHE A 47 1.98 11.75 -4.95
CA PHE A 47 1.84 13.05 -5.61
C PHE A 47 2.69 13.11 -6.88
N PRO A 48 2.29 13.90 -7.91
CA PRO A 48 3.06 14.02 -9.15
C PRO A 48 4.50 14.54 -8.99
N GLN A 49 4.82 15.12 -7.84
CA GLN A 49 6.13 15.70 -7.52
C GLN A 49 6.54 15.35 -6.09
N THR A 50 7.85 15.30 -5.84
CA THR A 50 8.41 15.09 -4.50
C THR A 50 8.06 16.28 -3.61
N VAL A 51 7.39 16.03 -2.49
CA VAL A 51 6.89 17.06 -1.58
C VAL A 51 7.00 16.60 -0.14
N ASP A 52 7.14 17.57 0.76
CA ASP A 52 7.15 17.29 2.19
C ASP A 52 5.74 16.94 2.67
N VAL A 53 5.63 15.79 3.34
CA VAL A 53 4.36 15.26 3.81
C VAL A 53 4.46 14.85 5.28
N LYS A 54 3.31 14.87 5.94
CA LYS A 54 3.07 14.19 7.20
C LYS A 54 2.54 12.80 6.89
N TRP A 55 3.25 11.79 7.38
CA TRP A 55 2.90 10.40 7.20
C TRP A 55 1.96 9.91 8.31
N SER A 56 0.94 9.14 7.94
CA SER A 56 0.19 8.31 8.88
C SER A 56 -0.05 6.93 8.28
N ALA A 57 -0.14 5.94 9.15
CA ALA A 57 -0.32 4.55 8.75
C ALA A 57 -1.26 3.87 9.73
N SER A 58 -2.18 3.08 9.20
CA SER A 58 -3.15 2.31 9.96
C SER A 58 -3.39 0.96 9.30
N THR A 59 -4.09 0.07 10.00
CA THR A 59 -4.61 -1.16 9.38
C THR A 59 -6.07 -0.93 8.99
N ARG A 60 -6.53 -1.56 7.91
CA ARG A 60 -7.93 -1.39 7.49
C ARG A 60 -8.86 -1.84 8.62
N GLY A 61 -9.69 -0.91 9.11
CA GLY A 61 -10.62 -1.16 10.22
C GLY A 61 -10.05 -1.02 11.64
N ARG A 62 -8.76 -0.65 11.79
CA ARG A 62 -8.19 -0.30 13.12
C ARG A 62 -7.29 0.93 13.02
N PRO A 63 -7.32 1.83 14.01
CA PRO A 63 -6.54 3.07 13.97
C PRO A 63 -5.03 2.83 14.09
N THR A 64 -4.58 1.63 14.47
CA THR A 64 -3.19 1.32 14.77
C THR A 64 -2.58 0.31 13.79
N LEU A 65 -1.27 0.42 13.60
CA LEU A 65 -0.46 -0.59 12.93
C LEU A 65 -0.42 -1.91 13.74
N PRO A 66 -0.03 -3.03 13.12
CA PRO A 66 0.30 -4.24 13.87
C PRO A 66 1.39 -3.94 14.91
N GLN A 67 1.32 -4.55 16.09
CA GLN A 67 2.24 -4.26 17.21
C GLN A 67 3.72 -4.39 16.86
N TRP A 68 4.05 -5.25 15.90
CA TRP A 68 5.42 -5.48 15.46
C TRP A 68 5.95 -4.45 14.45
N MET A 69 5.09 -3.55 13.94
CA MET A 69 5.38 -2.64 12.85
C MET A 69 5.23 -1.18 13.27
N HIS A 70 6.17 -0.36 12.83
CA HIS A 70 6.21 1.07 13.09
C HIS A 70 6.41 1.84 11.79
N LEU A 71 5.75 2.99 11.69
CA LEU A 71 6.01 3.99 10.67
C LEU A 71 6.98 5.02 11.24
N ILE A 72 8.16 5.15 10.63
CA ILE A 72 9.21 6.08 11.05
C ILE A 72 9.46 7.10 9.93
N PRO A 73 9.10 8.38 10.12
CA PRO A 73 9.45 9.43 9.18
C PRO A 73 10.96 9.62 9.13
N SER A 74 11.51 9.86 7.95
CA SER A 74 12.92 10.24 7.81
C SER A 74 13.12 11.74 8.10
N ARG A 75 14.40 12.18 8.17
CA ARG A 75 14.73 13.61 8.21
C ARG A 75 14.21 14.38 6.99
N HIS A 76 14.22 13.74 5.82
CA HIS A 76 13.56 14.23 4.61
C HIS A 76 12.08 13.83 4.69
N ARG A 77 11.19 14.82 4.82
CA ARG A 77 9.76 14.57 5.11
C ARG A 77 9.02 13.92 3.94
N SER A 78 9.60 13.97 2.74
CA SER A 78 9.15 13.20 1.57
C SER A 78 9.35 11.68 1.70
N ILE A 79 10.02 11.18 2.74
CA ILE A 79 10.35 9.77 2.93
C ILE A 79 9.94 9.29 4.33
N ALA A 80 9.42 8.07 4.40
CA ALA A 80 9.24 7.34 5.65
C ALA A 80 9.57 5.86 5.48
N PHE A 81 9.70 5.14 6.58
CA PHE A 81 9.97 3.71 6.59
C PHE A 81 8.91 2.97 7.38
N LEU A 82 8.38 1.90 6.81
CA LEU A 82 7.68 0.85 7.55
C LEU A 82 8.74 -0.14 8.01
N ILE A 83 8.93 -0.26 9.32
CA ILE A 83 9.92 -1.18 9.89
C ILE A 83 9.30 -2.08 10.96
N GLY A 84 9.86 -3.26 11.15
CA GLY A 84 9.37 -4.16 12.18
C GLY A 84 9.93 -5.56 12.07
N THR A 85 9.61 -6.43 13.04
CA THR A 85 9.95 -7.86 12.98
C THR A 85 8.68 -8.69 13.14
N PRO A 86 8.16 -9.32 12.07
CA PRO A 86 6.91 -10.07 12.15
C PRO A 86 7.01 -11.24 13.13
N VAL A 87 6.02 -11.35 14.01
CA VAL A 87 5.96 -12.40 15.04
C VAL A 87 5.08 -13.59 14.64
N SER A 88 4.13 -13.38 13.74
CA SER A 88 3.19 -14.41 13.27
C SER A 88 3.50 -14.80 11.82
N PRO A 89 3.58 -16.10 11.49
CA PRO A 89 3.67 -16.55 10.10
C PRO A 89 2.28 -16.59 9.45
N HIS A 90 2.23 -16.64 8.11
CA HIS A 90 1.00 -16.82 7.31
C HIS A 90 -0.11 -15.81 7.60
N SER A 91 0.26 -14.60 8.01
CA SER A 91 -0.68 -13.52 8.32
C SER A 91 -0.66 -12.46 7.22
N HIS A 92 -1.84 -11.89 6.95
CA HIS A 92 -2.06 -10.84 5.96
C HIS A 92 -2.49 -9.55 6.67
N PHE A 93 -1.69 -8.49 6.56
CA PHE A 93 -1.92 -7.22 7.22
C PHE A 93 -2.25 -6.15 6.16
N PRO A 94 -3.54 -5.80 5.96
CA PRO A 94 -3.90 -4.70 5.07
C PRO A 94 -3.51 -3.38 5.73
N LEU A 95 -2.58 -2.67 5.11
CA LEU A 95 -2.10 -1.37 5.54
C LEU A 95 -2.76 -0.27 4.71
N HIS A 96 -3.04 0.84 5.38
CA HIS A 96 -3.51 2.06 4.78
C HIS A 96 -2.53 3.17 5.14
N ILE A 97 -1.88 3.73 4.11
CA ILE A 97 -0.87 4.77 4.26
C ILE A 97 -1.43 6.06 3.71
N ILE A 98 -1.35 7.13 4.51
CA ILE A 98 -1.81 8.45 4.11
C ILE A 98 -0.60 9.39 4.15
N ALA A 99 -0.42 10.11 3.06
CA ALA A 99 0.54 11.18 2.92
C ALA A 99 -0.23 12.51 2.86
N THR A 100 -0.13 13.33 3.90
CA THR A 100 -0.73 14.67 3.93
C THR A 100 0.33 15.71 3.63
N ARG A 101 0.18 16.45 2.54
CA ARG A 101 1.08 17.58 2.21
C ARG A 101 1.12 18.59 3.35
N MET A 102 2.31 19.08 3.66
CA MET A 102 2.44 20.09 4.72
C MET A 102 2.16 21.52 4.25
N ASP A 103 2.28 21.79 2.95
CA ASP A 103 2.08 23.12 2.37
C ASP A 103 0.60 23.40 2.11
N SER A 104 -0.11 22.45 1.49
CA SER A 104 -1.51 22.61 1.06
C SER A 104 -2.52 21.84 1.90
N PHE A 105 -2.06 21.01 2.83
CA PHE A 105 -2.89 20.08 3.60
C PHE A 105 -3.68 19.05 2.76
N GLN A 106 -3.39 18.96 1.45
CA GLN A 106 -3.97 17.93 0.59
C GLN A 106 -3.44 16.56 1.00
N SER A 107 -4.35 15.60 1.16
CA SER A 107 -4.01 14.22 1.49
C SER A 107 -4.15 13.31 0.27
N SER A 108 -3.29 12.30 0.20
CA SER A 108 -3.33 11.21 -0.78
C SER A 108 -3.08 9.91 -0.03
N GLU A 109 -3.76 8.84 -0.42
CA GLU A 109 -3.79 7.58 0.31
C GLU A 109 -3.50 6.39 -0.62
N GLN A 110 -2.87 5.36 -0.06
CA GLN A 110 -2.60 4.10 -0.74
C GLN A 110 -2.75 2.93 0.21
N SER A 111 -3.34 1.85 -0.31
CA SER A 111 -3.43 0.58 0.38
C SER A 111 -2.27 -0.34 -0.01
N PHE A 112 -1.67 -1.00 0.97
CA PHE A 112 -0.66 -2.04 0.79
C PHE A 112 -1.12 -3.30 1.51
N SER A 113 -0.62 -4.45 1.09
CA SER A 113 -0.79 -5.69 1.86
C SER A 113 0.55 -6.25 2.28
N VAL A 114 0.76 -6.45 3.58
CA VAL A 114 1.96 -7.14 4.06
C VAL A 114 1.61 -8.60 4.35
N VAL A 115 2.23 -9.50 3.60
CA VAL A 115 2.09 -10.95 3.76
C VAL A 115 3.32 -11.48 4.48
N THR A 116 3.08 -12.22 5.56
CA THR A 116 4.14 -12.86 6.36
C THR A 116 4.25 -14.34 6.03
N ASN A 117 5.47 -14.84 5.87
CA ASN A 117 5.73 -16.27 5.63
C ASN A 117 6.67 -16.85 6.70
N ASP A 118 6.68 -18.18 6.85
CA ASP A 118 7.67 -18.90 7.66
C ASP A 118 8.81 -19.38 6.75
N ASP A 119 10.05 -18.97 7.05
CA ASP A 119 11.24 -19.35 6.29
C ASP A 119 11.62 -20.83 6.47
N ARG A 120 10.99 -21.54 7.41
CA ARG A 120 11.25 -22.97 7.62
C ARG A 120 10.99 -23.85 6.40
N LYS A 121 10.24 -23.39 5.40
CA LYS A 121 10.07 -24.11 4.12
C LYS A 121 11.31 -24.07 3.21
N LEU A 122 12.18 -23.06 3.32
CA LEU A 122 13.38 -22.97 2.46
C LEU A 122 14.49 -23.95 2.90
N ILE A 123 14.55 -24.29 4.19
CA ILE A 123 15.59 -25.20 4.73
C ILE A 123 15.34 -26.67 4.30
N PHE A 124 14.07 -27.10 4.19
CA PHE A 124 13.75 -28.49 3.80
C PHE A 124 14.11 -28.84 2.34
N ASN A 125 14.19 -27.85 1.45
CA ASN A 125 14.53 -28.07 0.04
C ASN A 125 16.05 -28.12 -0.21
N ILE A 126 16.88 -27.63 0.72
CA ILE A 126 18.34 -27.64 0.59
C ILE A 126 18.95 -28.92 1.19
N LEU A 127 18.27 -29.55 2.15
CA LEU A 127 18.75 -30.77 2.82
C LEU A 127 18.27 -32.08 2.17
N ASN A 128 17.37 -32.00 1.17
CA ASN A 128 16.82 -33.16 0.45
C ASN A 128 17.07 -33.09 -1.07
N GLY A 129 17.99 -32.24 -1.51
CA GLY A 129 18.43 -32.10 -2.91
C GLY A 129 19.84 -32.64 -3.11
#